data_AF-A0A227J2I7-F1
#
_entry.id   AF-A0A227J2I7-F1
#
_cell.length_a   1.000
_cell.length_b   1.000
_cell.length_c   1.000
_cell.angle_alpha   90.00
_cell.angle_beta   90.00
_cell.angle_gamma   90.00
#
_symmetry.space_group_name_H-M   'P 1'
#
loop_
_entity.id
_entity.type
_entity.pdbx_description
1 polymer ?
#
loop_
_entity_poly.entity_id
_entity_poly.type
_entity_poly.pdbx_seq_one_letter_code
_entity_poly.pdbx_strand_id
1 'polypeptide(L)'
;GHSEGVLQRIRDTRAAYPDLDIIGGNVATGAGAKALIEAGVSAVKVGIGPGSICTTRIVTGVGVPQITAIADAAEVANEYGIPVIADGGIRFSG
;
A
#
# COMPACT_ATOMS: atom_id res chain seq x y z
N GLY A 1 -0.95 -6.73 -1.70
CA GLY A 1 0.16 -6.33 -0.82
C GLY A 1 0.05 -6.97 0.54
N HIS A 2 -1.11 -6.93 1.18
CA HIS A 2 -1.32 -7.59 2.47
C HIS A 2 -1.52 -9.10 2.31
N SER A 3 -0.42 -9.83 2.18
CA SER A 3 -0.36 -11.29 2.00
C SER A 3 0.97 -11.82 2.52
N GLU A 4 1.00 -13.02 3.09
CA GLU A 4 2.20 -13.55 3.74
C GLU A 4 3.43 -13.58 2.83
N GLY A 5 3.29 -13.99 1.57
CA GLY A 5 4.42 -14.03 0.63
C GLY A 5 5.06 -12.65 0.38
N VAL A 6 4.25 -11.58 0.36
CA VAL A 6 4.76 -10.20 0.23
C VAL A 6 5.44 -9.75 1.51
N LEU A 7 4.83 -10.02 2.67
CA LEU A 7 5.40 -9.66 3.98
C LEU A 7 6.75 -10.35 4.18
N GLN A 8 6.83 -11.66 3.91
CA GLN A 8 8.07 -12.41 4.03
C GLN A 8 9.14 -11.86 3.10
N ARG A 9 8.79 -11.57 1.84
CA ARG A 9 9.75 -10.97 0.91
C ARG A 9 10.25 -9.61 1.40
N ILE A 10 9.41 -8.75 1.96
CA ILE A 10 9.86 -7.47 2.53
C ILE A 10 10.86 -7.71 3.66
N ARG A 11 10.55 -8.61 4.61
CA ARG A 11 11.44 -8.97 5.72
C ARG A 11 12.79 -9.47 5.21
N ASP A 12 12.78 -10.39 4.24
CA ASP A 12 13.98 -10.94 3.63
C ASP A 12 14.80 -9.85 2.91
N THR A 13 14.13 -8.88 2.25
CA THR A 13 14.81 -7.75 1.59
C THR A 13 15.46 -6.84 2.60
N ARG A 14 14.75 -6.45 3.66
CA ARG A 14 15.29 -5.57 4.71
C ARG A 14 16.46 -6.24 5.43
N ALA A 15 16.39 -7.55 5.68
CA ALA A 15 17.47 -8.30 6.30
C ALA A 15 18.72 -8.38 5.40
N ALA A 16 18.55 -8.60 4.09
CA ALA A 16 19.66 -8.66 3.15
C ALA A 16 20.25 -7.28 2.81
N TYR A 17 19.43 -6.23 2.84
CA TYR A 17 19.78 -4.87 2.47
C TYR A 17 19.22 -3.86 3.49
N PRO A 18 19.89 -3.67 4.65
CA PRO A 18 19.37 -2.86 5.75
C PRO A 18 19.08 -1.41 5.39
N ASP A 19 19.85 -0.81 4.47
CA ASP A 19 19.74 0.60 4.10
C ASP A 19 18.98 0.83 2.79
N LEU A 20 18.51 -0.24 2.12
CA LEU A 20 17.78 -0.10 0.86
C LEU A 20 16.38 0.44 1.10
N ASP A 21 15.94 1.41 0.31
CA ASP A 21 14.56 1.86 0.36
C ASP A 21 13.59 0.86 -0.26
N ILE A 22 12.54 0.52 0.49
CA ILE A 22 11.56 -0.49 0.09
C ILE A 22 10.17 0.14 0.04
N ILE A 23 9.54 0.12 -1.13
CA ILE A 23 8.13 0.48 -1.28
C ILE A 23 7.31 -0.81 -1.28
N GLY A 24 6.42 -0.97 -0.30
CA GLY A 24 5.51 -2.12 -0.23
C GLY A 24 4.10 -1.77 -0.64
N GLY A 25 3.42 -2.68 -1.35
CA GLY A 25 2.05 -2.46 -1.79
C GLY A 25 1.53 -3.53 -2.75
N ASN A 26 0.37 -3.33 -3.37
CA ASN A 26 -0.61 -2.31 -2.97
C ASN A 26 -1.46 -2.82 -1.80
N VAL A 27 -1.88 -1.89 -0.93
CA VAL A 27 -2.88 -2.11 0.14
C VAL A 27 -3.99 -1.08 0.01
N ALA A 28 -5.09 -1.27 0.75
CA ALA A 28 -6.22 -0.35 0.73
C ALA A 28 -6.93 -0.23 2.10
N THR A 29 -6.25 -0.62 3.17
CA THR A 29 -6.75 -0.58 4.56
C THR A 29 -5.62 -0.22 5.50
N GLY A 30 -5.95 0.39 6.65
CA GLY A 30 -4.98 0.69 7.71
C GLY A 30 -4.26 -0.55 8.23
N ALA A 31 -4.96 -1.67 8.41
CA ALA A 31 -4.36 -2.94 8.82
C ALA A 31 -3.32 -3.46 7.81
N GLY A 32 -3.61 -3.32 6.51
CA GLY A 32 -2.65 -3.68 5.46
C GLY A 32 -1.42 -2.77 5.45
N ALA A 33 -1.61 -1.46 5.68
CA ALA A 33 -0.50 -0.52 5.81
C ALA A 33 0.38 -0.86 7.02
N LYS A 34 -0.23 -1.11 8.19
CA LYS A 34 0.49 -1.53 9.40
C LYS A 34 1.33 -2.77 9.17
N ALA A 35 0.76 -3.81 8.56
CA ALA A 35 1.48 -5.05 8.28
C ALA A 35 2.71 -4.83 7.40
N LEU A 36 2.63 -3.95 6.39
CA LEU A 36 3.78 -3.61 5.55
C LEU A 36 4.83 -2.81 6.32
N ILE A 37 4.41 -1.84 7.14
CA ILE A 37 5.31 -1.03 7.99
C ILE A 37 6.08 -1.92 8.95
N GLU A 38 5.38 -2.81 9.67
CA GLU A 38 6.00 -3.76 10.60
C GLU A 38 6.93 -4.77 9.89
N ALA A 39 6.68 -5.06 8.61
CA ALA A 39 7.58 -5.88 7.81
C ALA A 39 8.87 -5.15 7.39
N GLY A 40 8.90 -3.81 7.44
CA GLY A 40 10.12 -3.01 7.23
C GLY A 40 10.16 -2.17 5.95
N VAL A 41 9.01 -1.76 5.40
CA VAL A 41 8.97 -0.85 4.24
C VAL A 41 9.38 0.58 4.61
N SER A 42 10.00 1.29 3.67
CA SER A 42 10.27 2.74 3.76
C SER A 42 9.07 3.58 3.29
N ALA A 43 8.15 3.02 2.51
CA ALA A 43 6.92 3.68 2.07
C ALA A 43 5.82 2.67 1.76
N VAL A 44 4.56 3.08 1.91
CA VAL A 44 3.38 2.27 1.59
C VAL A 44 2.72 2.77 0.31
N LYS A 45 2.50 1.88 -0.66
CA LYS A 45 1.74 2.17 -1.86
C LYS A 45 0.28 1.72 -1.72
N VAL A 46 -0.66 2.63 -1.99
CA VAL A 46 -2.08 2.47 -1.69
C VAL A 46 -2.93 2.54 -2.96
N GLY A 47 -3.79 1.53 -3.13
CA GLY A 47 -4.80 1.50 -4.17
C GLY A 47 -5.14 0.09 -4.63
N ILE A 48 -6.41 -0.32 -4.49
CA ILE A 48 -6.96 -1.57 -5.03
C ILE A 48 -8.22 -1.27 -5.83
N GLY A 49 -8.13 -1.45 -7.15
CA GLY A 49 -9.20 -1.12 -8.09
C GLY A 49 -9.38 0.34 -8.56
N PRO A 50 -8.60 1.37 -8.16
CA PRO A 50 -8.86 2.76 -8.58
C PRO A 50 -8.29 3.11 -9.96
N GLY A 51 -7.36 2.31 -10.49
CA GLY A 51 -6.68 2.58 -11.75
C GLY A 51 -7.65 2.62 -12.95
N SER A 52 -7.42 3.53 -13.89
CA SER A 52 -8.29 3.74 -15.06
C SER A 52 -8.45 2.50 -15.95
N ILE A 53 -7.42 1.65 -16.02
CA ILE A 53 -7.42 0.39 -16.77
C ILE A 53 -7.64 -0.83 -15.86
N CYS A 54 -7.77 -0.63 -14.55
CA CYS A 54 -7.80 -1.73 -13.59
C CYS A 54 -9.14 -2.46 -13.66
N THR A 55 -9.11 -3.72 -14.07
CA THR A 55 -10.31 -4.56 -14.17
C THR A 55 -10.65 -5.27 -12.86
N THR A 56 -9.86 -5.10 -11.80
CA THR A 56 -10.01 -5.82 -10.52
C THR A 56 -11.42 -5.71 -9.95
N ARG A 57 -12.02 -4.52 -9.94
CA ARG A 57 -13.41 -4.33 -9.47
C ARG A 57 -14.43 -5.07 -10.33
N ILE A 58 -14.23 -5.10 -11.64
CA ILE A 58 -15.14 -5.76 -12.58
C ILE A 58 -15.05 -7.28 -12.46
N VAL A 59 -13.83 -7.82 -12.35
CA VAL A 59 -13.58 -9.27 -12.37
C VAL A 59 -13.80 -9.90 -11.01
N THR A 60 -13.34 -9.27 -9.93
CA THR A 60 -13.31 -9.86 -8.59
C THR A 60 -14.38 -9.30 -7.65
N GLY A 61 -15.00 -8.17 -8.01
CA GLY A 61 -15.85 -7.39 -7.10
C GLY A 61 -15.08 -6.64 -6.01
N VAL A 62 -13.76 -6.86 -5.88
CA VAL A 62 -12.94 -6.27 -4.82
C VAL A 62 -12.41 -4.91 -5.23
N GLY A 63 -12.61 -3.92 -4.36
CA GLY A 63 -12.02 -2.60 -4.48
C GLY A 63 -12.46 -1.70 -3.35
N VAL A 64 -11.60 -0.74 -2.99
CA VAL A 64 -11.90 0.25 -1.95
C VAL A 64 -11.91 1.64 -2.61
N PRO A 65 -12.86 2.53 -2.27
CA PRO A 65 -12.81 3.93 -2.73
C PRO A 65 -11.45 4.56 -2.40
N GLN A 66 -10.82 5.18 -3.40
CA GLN A 66 -9.40 5.57 -3.29
C GLN A 66 -9.15 6.57 -2.16
N ILE A 67 -10.04 7.55 -1.97
CA ILE A 67 -9.92 8.54 -0.89
C ILE A 67 -9.96 7.86 0.48
N THR A 68 -10.91 6.94 0.70
CA THR A 68 -11.00 6.16 1.94
C THR A 68 -9.75 5.31 2.15
N ALA A 69 -9.30 4.58 1.12
CA ALA A 69 -8.11 3.75 1.20
C ALA A 69 -6.85 4.54 1.59
N ILE A 70 -6.68 5.75 1.03
CA ILE A 70 -5.57 6.65 1.35
C ILE A 70 -5.71 7.18 2.78
N ALA A 71 -6.89 7.64 3.19
CA ALA A 71 -7.13 8.17 4.53
C ALA A 71 -6.82 7.13 5.61
N ASP A 72 -7.38 5.92 5.49
CA ASP A 72 -7.18 4.84 6.45
C ASP A 72 -5.71 4.41 6.54
N ALA A 73 -4.99 4.38 5.42
CA ALA A 73 -3.58 4.03 5.38
C ALA A 73 -2.69 5.15 5.94
N ALA A 74 -3.02 6.41 5.62
CA ALA A 74 -2.26 7.58 6.06
C ALA A 74 -2.39 7.83 7.57
N GLU A 75 -3.57 7.60 8.15
CA GLU A 75 -3.77 7.69 9.61
C GLU A 75 -2.77 6.81 10.35
N VAL A 76 -2.70 5.53 9.98
CA VAL A 76 -1.75 4.57 10.57
C VAL A 76 -0.31 4.92 10.23
N ALA A 77 0.00 5.21 8.96
CA ALA A 77 1.38 5.41 8.53
C ALA A 77 2.03 6.66 9.16
N ASN A 78 1.22 7.68 9.47
CA ASN A 78 1.66 8.89 10.14
C ASN A 78 2.17 8.63 11.58
N GLU A 79 1.58 7.66 12.30
CA GLU A 79 2.06 7.25 13.63
C GLU A 79 3.50 6.71 13.59
N TYR A 80 3.93 6.17 12.45
CA TYR A 80 5.26 5.59 12.24
C TYR A 80 6.20 6.49 11.44
N GLY A 81 5.73 7.66 10.99
CA GLY A 81 6.50 8.56 10.11
C GLY A 81 6.78 7.96 8.73
N ILE A 82 5.98 7.00 8.26
CA ILE A 82 6.16 6.34 6.97
C ILE A 82 5.28 7.03 5.90
N PRO A 83 5.84 7.46 4.75
CA PRO A 83 5.07 8.10 3.70
C PRO A 83 4.13 7.13 2.97
N VAL A 84 3.02 7.68 2.47
CA VAL A 84 2.01 6.98 1.67
C VAL A 84 2.00 7.50 0.23
N ILE A 85 1.95 6.58 -0.73
CA ILE A 85 1.86 6.87 -2.17
C ILE A 85 0.47 6.47 -2.67
N ALA A 86 -0.31 7.44 -3.13
CA ALA A 86 -1.59 7.22 -3.78
C ALA A 86 -1.40 6.70 -5.22
N ASP A 87 -1.80 5.46 -5.50
CA ASP A 87 -1.59 4.78 -6.77
C ASP A 87 -2.91 4.50 -7.51
N GLY A 88 -3.18 5.32 -8.51
CA GLY A 88 -4.35 5.22 -9.38
C GLY A 88 -5.54 6.09 -8.96
N GLY A 89 -6.47 6.29 -9.90
CA GLY A 89 -7.71 7.05 -9.70
C GLY A 89 -7.63 8.55 -9.94
N ILE A 90 -6.43 9.13 -10.05
CA ILE A 90 -6.25 10.55 -10.39
C ILE A 90 -6.51 10.76 -11.89
N ARG A 91 -7.40 11.71 -12.21
CA ARG A 91 -7.74 12.09 -13.59
C ARG A 91 -7.52 13.58 -13.87
N PHE A 92 -7.61 14.39 -12.83
CA PHE A 92 -7.51 15.85 -12.88
C PHE A 92 -6.62 16.30 -11.72
N SER A 93 -5.99 17.47 -11.85
CA SER A 93 -5.17 18.09 -10.80
C SER A 93 -5.98 18.63 -9.63
N GLY A 94 -7.29 18.79 -9.81
CA GLY A 94 -8.21 19.59 -8.98
C GLY A 94 -9.12 20.41 -9.88
#